data_AF-A0A852IQZ1-F1
#
_entry.id   AF-A0A852IQZ1-F1
#
_cell.length_a   1.000
_cell.length_b   1.000
_cell.length_c   1.000
_cell.angle_alpha   90.00
_cell.angle_beta   90.00
_cell.angle_gamma   90.00
#
_symmetry.space_group_name_H-M   'P 1'
#
loop_
_entity.id
_entity.type
_entity.pdbx_description
1 polymer ?
#
loop_
_entity_poly.entity_id
_entity_poly.type
_entity_poly.pdbx_seq_one_letter_code
_entity_poly.pdbx_strand_id
1 'polypeptide(L)'
;RHCLPPVTTHNMIDDGNDPILSTIRRIGLFNNRTDRVKVILHPEFLSSTSPLLPLDYEDFVRGCHLGVFPSYYEPWGYTPVPQLIFKFLCPSGIYIVDRRFQSPDESCNQLTQFLYGFCQQSRRQRIIQRNRTERLSDLLDWRYLGR
;
A
#
# COMPACT_ATOMS: atom_id res chain seq x y z
N ARG A 1 11.03 -9.52 27.34
CA ARG A 1 11.64 -8.91 26.13
C ARG A 1 11.53 -7.39 26.27
N HIS A 2 12.64 -6.66 26.24
CA HIS A 2 12.67 -5.20 26.52
C HIS A 2 12.82 -4.33 25.27
N CYS A 3 13.06 -4.92 24.10
CA CYS A 3 13.23 -4.19 22.83
C CYS A 3 11.87 -3.87 22.17
N LEU A 4 11.87 -2.84 21.32
CA LEU A 4 10.73 -2.51 20.44
C LEU A 4 10.53 -3.58 19.36
N PRO A 5 9.31 -3.69 18.77
CA PRO A 5 9.09 -4.52 17.59
C PRO A 5 9.95 -4.04 16.41
N PRO A 6 10.66 -4.93 15.71
CA PRO A 6 11.55 -4.52 14.61
C PRO A 6 10.77 -3.92 13.45
N VAL A 7 11.43 -3.05 12.67
CA VAL A 7 10.87 -2.41 11.47
C VAL A 7 11.15 -3.19 10.19
N THR A 8 11.98 -4.24 10.24
CA THR A 8 12.26 -5.19 9.15
C THR A 8 12.16 -6.63 9.67
N THR A 9 11.74 -7.57 8.83
CA THR A 9 11.72 -9.00 9.18
C THR A 9 13.05 -9.72 8.92
N HIS A 10 13.95 -9.12 8.14
CA HIS A 10 15.18 -9.74 7.66
C HIS A 10 16.42 -8.92 8.02
N ASN A 11 17.56 -9.61 8.12
CA ASN A 11 18.87 -8.97 8.22
C ASN A 11 19.26 -8.41 6.85
N MET A 12 19.39 -7.10 6.72
CA MET A 12 19.80 -6.45 5.48
C MET A 12 21.31 -6.51 5.29
N ILE A 13 21.77 -6.76 4.07
CA ILE A 13 23.20 -6.79 3.73
C ILE A 13 23.81 -5.38 3.85
N ASP A 14 23.12 -4.37 3.32
CA ASP A 14 23.47 -2.96 3.47
C ASP A 14 22.36 -2.21 4.20
N ASP A 15 22.18 -2.56 5.48
CA ASP A 15 21.22 -1.91 6.38
C ASP A 15 21.43 -0.40 6.47
N GLY A 16 22.68 0.07 6.38
CA GLY A 16 23.06 1.47 6.57
C GLY A 16 22.61 2.38 5.42
N ASN A 17 22.73 1.90 4.17
CA ASN A 17 22.37 2.68 2.98
C ASN A 17 21.00 2.33 2.39
N ASP A 18 20.28 1.32 2.91
CA ASP A 18 18.93 0.99 2.43
C ASP A 18 18.02 2.25 2.51
N PRO A 19 17.41 2.68 1.39
CA PRO A 19 16.69 3.95 1.33
C PRO A 19 15.38 3.93 2.11
N ILE A 20 14.77 2.76 2.31
CA ILE A 20 13.51 2.59 3.04
C ILE A 20 13.80 2.68 4.55
N LEU A 21 14.76 1.91 5.06
CA LEU A 21 15.16 1.92 6.46
C LEU A 21 15.79 3.26 6.86
N SER A 22 16.61 3.85 6.00
CA SER A 22 17.13 5.22 6.20
C SER A 22 16.00 6.24 6.30
N THR A 23 14.95 6.12 5.48
CA THR A 23 13.77 6.98 5.57
C THR A 23 13.00 6.75 6.86
N ILE A 24 12.73 5.50 7.24
CA ILE A 24 12.04 5.13 8.49
C ILE A 24 12.77 5.69 9.73
N ARG A 25 14.10 5.57 9.77
CA ARG A 25 14.95 6.16 10.81
C ARG A 25 14.85 7.68 10.84
N ARG A 26 14.96 8.33 9.67
CA ARG A 26 14.90 9.79 9.52
C ARG A 26 13.56 10.40 9.98
N ILE A 27 12.45 9.69 9.81
CA ILE A 27 11.10 10.14 10.24
C ILE A 27 10.68 9.61 11.62
N GLY A 28 11.52 8.81 12.28
CA GLY A 28 11.30 8.36 13.66
C GLY A 28 10.27 7.23 13.88
N LEU A 29 9.89 6.48 12.84
CA LEU A 29 8.87 5.42 12.95
C LEU A 29 9.46 4.10 13.47
N PHE A 30 9.72 4.05 14.79
CA PHE A 30 10.36 2.90 15.46
C PHE A 30 9.38 1.90 16.11
N ASN A 31 8.11 1.91 15.74
CA ASN A 31 7.06 1.05 16.32
C ASN A 31 6.91 1.21 17.86
N ASN A 32 7.16 2.41 18.41
CA ASN A 32 6.94 2.72 19.82
C ASN A 32 5.50 2.44 20.23
N ARG A 33 5.24 2.16 21.51
CA ARG A 33 3.88 1.82 21.98
C ARG A 33 2.84 2.90 21.68
N THR A 34 3.26 4.17 21.67
CA THR A 34 2.46 5.37 21.35
C THR A 34 2.08 5.49 19.87
N ASP A 35 2.88 4.93 18.96
CA ASP A 35 2.75 5.20 17.53
C ASP A 35 1.46 4.58 17.00
N ARG A 36 0.58 5.40 16.39
CA ARG A 36 -0.71 4.92 15.86
C ARG A 36 -0.58 4.17 14.53
N VAL A 37 0.52 4.39 13.82
CA VAL A 37 0.91 3.68 12.60
C VAL A 37 2.13 2.83 12.93
N LYS A 38 2.17 1.58 12.46
CA LYS A 38 3.31 0.67 12.57
C LYS A 38 3.86 0.39 11.18
N VAL A 39 5.17 0.13 11.09
CA VAL A 39 5.85 -0.18 9.82
C VAL A 39 6.59 -1.50 9.96
N ILE A 40 6.44 -2.35 8.94
CA ILE A 40 7.17 -3.62 8.78
C ILE A 40 7.61 -3.69 7.32
N LEU A 41 8.91 -3.67 7.08
CA LEU A 41 9.54 -3.98 5.81
C LEU A 41 9.74 -5.50 5.72
N HIS A 42 9.25 -6.10 4.64
CA HIS A 42 9.45 -7.51 4.32
C HIS A 42 10.20 -7.60 2.97
N PRO A 43 11.55 -7.62 2.98
CA PRO A 43 12.37 -7.55 1.77
C PRO A 43 12.54 -8.94 1.10
N GLU A 44 11.46 -9.71 1.02
CA GLU A 44 11.39 -11.03 0.37
C GLU A 44 10.03 -11.16 -0.34
N PHE A 45 9.96 -12.00 -1.38
CA PHE A 45 8.66 -12.33 -1.98
C PHE A 45 7.84 -13.21 -1.03
N LEU A 46 6.56 -12.89 -0.91
CA LEU A 46 5.62 -13.67 -0.09
C LEU A 46 5.45 -15.08 -0.64
N SER A 47 5.50 -16.06 0.24
CA SER A 47 5.28 -17.48 -0.06
C SER A 47 4.59 -18.17 1.11
N SER A 48 3.65 -19.06 0.80
CA SER A 48 3.05 -20.02 1.73
C SER A 48 4.06 -20.90 2.46
N THR A 49 5.31 -21.01 1.97
CA THR A 49 6.42 -21.73 2.61
C THR A 49 7.21 -20.88 3.62
N SER A 50 6.99 -19.57 3.70
CA SER A 50 7.74 -18.69 4.60
C SER A 50 7.42 -18.98 6.08
N PRO A 51 8.43 -19.18 6.95
CA PRO A 51 8.20 -19.46 8.37
C PRO A 51 7.71 -18.25 9.17
N LEU A 52 7.76 -17.04 8.59
CA LEU A 52 7.31 -15.80 9.25
C LEU A 52 5.91 -15.38 8.81
N LEU A 53 5.62 -15.47 7.51
CA LEU A 53 4.34 -15.09 6.89
C LEU A 53 3.95 -16.16 5.86
N PRO A 54 3.38 -17.30 6.28
CA PRO A 54 3.01 -18.41 5.40
C PRO A 54 1.75 -18.07 4.60
N LEU A 55 1.88 -17.12 3.68
CA LEU A 55 0.83 -16.63 2.78
C LEU A 55 1.45 -16.38 1.41
N ASP A 56 0.78 -16.84 0.36
CA ASP A 56 1.10 -16.41 -1.00
C ASP A 56 0.60 -14.97 -1.23
N TYR A 57 1.19 -14.28 -2.21
CA TYR A 57 0.94 -12.86 -2.47
C TYR A 57 -0.56 -12.51 -2.60
N GLU A 58 -1.34 -13.34 -3.29
CA GLU A 58 -2.77 -13.07 -3.47
C GLU A 58 -3.55 -13.10 -2.14
N ASP A 59 -3.24 -14.03 -1.24
CA ASP A 59 -3.96 -14.19 0.02
C ASP A 59 -3.58 -13.10 1.02
N PHE A 60 -2.31 -12.66 0.99
CA PHE A 60 -1.89 -11.44 1.67
C PHE A 60 -2.68 -10.22 1.17
N VAL A 61 -2.77 -10.00 -0.15
CA VAL A 61 -3.54 -8.90 -0.74
C VAL A 61 -5.04 -9.00 -0.39
N ARG A 62 -5.63 -10.20 -0.40
CA ARG A 62 -7.01 -10.45 0.04
C ARG A 62 -7.21 -10.14 1.52
N GLY A 63 -6.21 -10.40 2.37
CA GLY A 63 -6.21 -10.08 3.80
C GLY A 63 -6.02 -8.58 4.11
N CYS A 64 -5.34 -7.84 3.22
CA CYS A 64 -5.18 -6.41 3.35
C CYS A 64 -6.50 -5.64 3.19
N HIS A 65 -6.57 -4.48 3.85
CA HIS A 65 -7.70 -3.54 3.75
C HIS A 65 -7.52 -2.51 2.63
N LEU A 66 -6.27 -2.20 2.29
CA LEU A 66 -5.87 -1.01 1.54
C LEU A 66 -4.42 -1.21 1.05
N GLY A 67 -4.12 -1.04 -0.25
CA GLY A 67 -2.77 -1.19 -0.82
C GLY A 67 -2.28 0.10 -1.47
N VAL A 68 -1.13 0.64 -1.02
CA VAL A 68 -0.63 1.99 -1.39
C VAL A 68 0.39 1.91 -2.53
N PHE A 69 0.14 2.60 -3.64
CA PHE A 69 1.06 2.64 -4.80
C PHE A 69 1.27 4.08 -5.30
N PRO A 70 2.10 4.90 -4.62
CA PRO A 70 2.32 6.31 -4.96
C PRO A 70 3.46 6.47 -6.00
N SER A 71 3.42 5.69 -7.07
CA SER A 71 4.46 5.62 -8.10
C SER A 71 4.74 6.96 -8.79
N TYR A 72 6.00 7.26 -9.10
CA TYR A 72 6.38 8.45 -9.89
C TYR A 72 6.52 8.12 -11.40
N TYR A 73 6.99 6.92 -11.71
CA TYR A 73 7.10 6.40 -13.07
C TYR A 73 6.74 4.92 -13.07
N GLU A 74 5.62 4.57 -13.70
CA GLU A 74 5.13 3.20 -13.81
C GLU A 74 4.51 3.04 -15.20
N PRO A 75 5.31 2.66 -16.22
CA PRO A 75 4.86 2.74 -17.61
C PRO A 75 3.69 1.80 -17.89
N TRP A 76 3.77 0.53 -17.45
CA TRP A 76 2.79 -0.50 -17.85
C TRP A 76 2.10 -1.29 -16.71
N GLY A 77 2.47 -1.06 -15.45
CA GLY A 77 1.78 -1.60 -14.26
C GLY A 77 1.31 -3.05 -14.36
N TYR A 78 2.20 -4.02 -14.08
CA TYR A 78 1.79 -5.44 -14.02
C TYR A 78 0.88 -5.74 -12.82
N THR A 79 0.77 -4.82 -11.85
CA THR A 79 -0.41 -4.64 -11.00
C THR A 79 -1.55 -4.03 -11.86
N PRO A 80 -2.67 -4.74 -12.11
CA PRO A 80 -3.29 -4.77 -13.43
C PRO A 80 -3.74 -3.43 -14.05
N VAL A 81 -3.12 -3.16 -15.23
CA VAL A 81 -3.56 -2.41 -16.44
C VAL A 81 -3.69 -0.86 -16.33
N PRO A 82 -3.56 -0.09 -17.45
CA PRO A 82 -2.44 0.85 -17.56
C PRO A 82 -2.85 2.32 -17.65
N GLN A 83 -1.84 3.19 -17.47
CA GLN A 83 -1.86 4.65 -17.65
C GLN A 83 -2.64 5.48 -16.60
N LEU A 84 -1.86 6.24 -15.82
CA LEU A 84 -2.25 7.47 -15.12
C LEU A 84 -3.31 7.40 -14.00
N ILE A 85 -3.42 6.29 -13.27
CA ILE A 85 -4.35 6.15 -12.13
C ILE A 85 -3.63 5.61 -10.89
N PHE A 86 -3.41 6.49 -9.91
CA PHE A 86 -3.10 6.08 -8.54
C PHE A 86 -4.30 5.31 -7.96
N LYS A 87 -4.06 4.11 -7.41
CA LYS A 87 -5.12 3.16 -7.05
C LYS A 87 -5.23 3.00 -5.53
N PHE A 88 -6.34 3.47 -5.00
CA PHE A 88 -6.70 3.63 -3.59
C PHE A 88 -8.21 3.93 -3.58
N LEU A 89 -9.07 3.77 -2.56
CA LEU A 89 -10.51 3.53 -2.85
C LEU A 89 -11.61 4.59 -2.48
N CYS A 90 -12.07 5.49 -3.39
CA CYS A 90 -13.26 6.39 -3.26
C CYS A 90 -14.41 6.04 -4.20
N PRO A 91 -15.67 6.49 -3.97
CA PRO A 91 -16.84 5.65 -3.64
C PRO A 91 -17.17 4.51 -4.62
N SER A 92 -16.61 4.52 -5.83
CA SER A 92 -16.53 3.40 -6.79
C SER A 92 -15.44 2.39 -6.41
N GLY A 93 -14.32 2.88 -5.88
CA GLY A 93 -13.14 2.12 -5.50
C GLY A 93 -11.81 2.73 -5.96
N ILE A 94 -11.75 4.00 -6.39
CA ILE A 94 -10.50 4.66 -6.86
C ILE A 94 -10.37 6.12 -6.28
N TYR A 95 -9.17 6.53 -5.84
CA TYR A 95 -8.72 7.80 -5.22
C TYR A 95 -7.41 8.10 -5.95
N ILE A 96 -7.37 9.14 -6.77
CA ILE A 96 -6.20 9.48 -7.56
C ILE A 96 -5.45 10.61 -6.85
N VAL A 97 -4.18 10.40 -6.51
CA VAL A 97 -3.29 11.47 -6.04
C VAL A 97 -2.83 12.26 -7.25
N ASP A 98 -2.99 13.57 -7.26
CA ASP A 98 -2.42 14.41 -8.32
C ASP A 98 -0.93 14.61 -8.04
N ARG A 99 -0.10 14.19 -8.99
CA ARG A 99 1.35 14.39 -8.99
C ARG A 99 1.85 15.10 -10.25
N ARG A 100 0.94 15.58 -11.11
CA ARG A 100 1.26 16.19 -12.40
C ARG A 100 1.18 17.71 -12.35
N PHE A 101 0.23 18.24 -11.56
CA PHE A 101 -0.02 19.69 -11.46
C PHE A 101 0.14 20.23 -10.03
N GLN A 102 0.67 19.42 -9.12
CA GLN A 102 0.90 19.75 -7.71
C GLN A 102 2.35 19.55 -7.30
N SER A 103 2.78 20.28 -6.27
CA SER A 103 4.08 20.06 -5.63
C SER A 103 4.14 18.70 -4.90
N PRO A 104 5.35 18.18 -4.61
CA PRO A 104 5.50 16.94 -3.86
C PRO A 104 4.82 16.97 -2.49
N ASP A 105 4.87 18.10 -1.78
CA ASP A 105 4.25 18.28 -0.46
C ASP A 105 2.72 18.29 -0.52
N GLU A 106 2.12 18.95 -1.52
CA GLU A 106 0.68 18.89 -1.78
C GLU A 106 0.23 17.46 -2.10
N SER A 107 0.97 16.74 -2.95
CA SER A 107 0.74 15.32 -3.25
C SER A 107 0.77 14.45 -1.98
N CYS A 108 1.75 14.69 -1.10
CA CYS A 108 1.89 13.95 0.17
C CYS A 108 0.74 14.26 1.13
N ASN A 109 0.31 15.52 1.21
CA ASN A 109 -0.82 15.95 2.02
C ASN A 109 -2.13 15.32 1.52
N GLN A 110 -2.37 15.31 0.21
CA GLN A 110 -3.55 14.68 -0.40
C GLN A 110 -3.59 13.16 -0.12
N LEU A 111 -2.48 12.46 -0.30
CA LEU A 111 -2.36 11.04 0.05
C LEU A 111 -2.67 10.80 1.54
N THR A 112 -2.14 11.65 2.42
CA THR A 112 -2.37 11.57 3.87
C THR A 112 -3.83 11.79 4.23
N GLN A 113 -4.53 12.71 3.56
CA GLN A 113 -5.97 12.91 3.73
C GLN A 113 -6.79 11.68 3.32
N PHE A 114 -6.45 11.02 2.20
CA PHE A 114 -7.13 9.78 1.78
C PHE A 114 -6.91 8.64 2.79
N LEU A 115 -5.68 8.46 3.29
CA LEU A 115 -5.35 7.49 4.34
C LEU A 115 -6.15 7.75 5.61
N TYR A 116 -6.14 8.99 6.09
CA TYR A 116 -6.85 9.39 7.32
C TYR A 116 -8.36 9.20 7.20
N GLY A 117 -8.96 9.62 6.07
CA GLY A 117 -10.37 9.41 5.78
C GLY A 117 -10.77 7.93 5.74
N PHE A 118 -9.91 7.05 5.21
CA PHE A 118 -10.13 5.60 5.24
C PHE A 118 -10.11 5.04 6.67
N CYS A 119 -9.18 5.50 7.51
CA CYS A 119 -9.10 5.09 8.91
C CYS A 119 -10.35 5.48 9.72
N GLN A 120 -11.05 6.55 9.34
CA GLN A 120 -12.31 6.98 9.98
C GLN A 120 -13.54 6.17 9.55
N GLN A 121 -13.45 5.32 8.51
CA GLN A 121 -14.59 4.54 8.05
C GLN A 121 -15.04 3.47 9.07
N SER A 122 -16.34 3.19 9.08
CA SER A 122 -16.90 2.00 9.74
C SER A 122 -16.59 0.71 8.96
N ARG A 123 -16.66 -0.43 9.65
CA ARG A 123 -16.54 -1.76 9.02
C ARG A 123 -17.55 -1.96 7.88
N ARG A 124 -18.78 -1.45 8.03
CA ARG A 124 -19.84 -1.54 7.02
C ARG A 124 -19.49 -0.74 5.75
N GLN A 125 -18.95 0.47 5.90
CA GLN A 125 -18.48 1.28 4.76
C GLN A 125 -17.35 0.58 4.00
N ARG A 126 -16.34 0.05 4.71
CA ARG A 126 -15.25 -0.72 4.08
C ARG A 126 -15.73 -1.95 3.32
N ILE A 127 -16.69 -2.71 3.85
CA ILE A 127 -17.28 -3.87 3.16
C ILE A 127 -18.01 -3.43 1.88
N ILE A 128 -18.85 -2.40 1.95
CA ILE A 128 -19.57 -1.88 0.77
C ILE A 128 -18.58 -1.41 -0.31
N GLN A 129 -17.51 -0.73 0.09
CA GLN A 129 -16.46 -0.24 -0.80
C GLN A 129 -15.68 -1.38 -1.46
N ARG A 130 -15.32 -2.43 -0.71
CA ARG A 130 -14.66 -3.63 -1.25
C ARG A 130 -15.55 -4.34 -2.28
N ASN A 131 -16.82 -4.58 -1.97
CA ASN A 131 -17.76 -5.24 -2.87
C ASN A 131 -18.06 -4.43 -4.15
N ARG A 132 -17.94 -3.09 -4.10
CA ARG A 132 -18.01 -2.24 -5.31
C ARG A 132 -16.76 -2.35 -6.17
N THR A 133 -15.59 -2.43 -5.54
CA THR A 133 -14.29 -2.54 -6.21
C THR A 133 -14.18 -3.85 -6.97
N GLU A 134 -14.64 -4.94 -6.36
CA GLU A 134 -14.73 -6.26 -6.99
C GLU A 134 -15.54 -6.21 -8.30
N ARG A 135 -16.66 -5.50 -8.33
CA ARG A 135 -17.44 -5.30 -9.58
C ARG A 135 -16.76 -4.42 -10.63
N LEU A 136 -15.68 -3.72 -10.29
CA LEU A 136 -14.89 -2.98 -11.28
C LEU A 136 -13.81 -3.85 -11.94
N SER A 137 -13.50 -5.06 -11.43
CA SER A 137 -12.53 -5.94 -12.10
C SER A 137 -13.02 -6.37 -13.47
N ASP A 138 -14.34 -6.51 -13.65
CA ASP A 138 -14.97 -6.88 -14.91
C ASP A 138 -14.63 -5.88 -16.04
N LEU A 139 -14.46 -4.59 -15.71
CA LEU A 139 -14.08 -3.54 -16.66
C LEU A 139 -12.58 -3.57 -17.03
N LEU A 140 -11.77 -4.32 -16.29
CA LEU A 140 -10.33 -4.47 -16.51
C LEU A 140 -9.97 -5.83 -17.13
N ASP A 141 -10.97 -6.65 -17.49
CA ASP A 141 -10.78 -7.88 -18.26
C ASP A 141 -10.33 -7.54 -19.69
N TRP A 142 -9.35 -8.30 -20.20
CA TRP A 142 -8.91 -8.28 -21.59
C TRP A 142 -10.05 -8.41 -22.60
N ARG A 143 -11.17 -9.05 -22.23
CA ARG A 143 -12.41 -9.10 -23.04
C ARG A 143 -13.01 -7.73 -23.38
N TYR A 144 -12.80 -6.74 -22.52
CA TYR A 144 -13.27 -5.36 -22.70
C TYR A 144 -12.14 -4.44 -23.21
N LEU A 145 -10.90 -4.66 -22.77
CA LEU A 145 -9.74 -3.86 -23.17
C LEU A 145 -9.16 -4.20 -24.55
N GLY A 146 -9.51 -5.36 -25.12
CA GLY A 146 -9.08 -5.82 -26.45
C GLY A 146 -10.02 -5.45 -27.61
N ARG A 147 -10.83 -4.39 -27.48
CA ARG A 147 -11.75 -3.89 -28.50
C ARG A 147 -11.35 -2.51 -29.03
#